data_AF-A0A1Q9DJ90-F1
#
_entry.id   AF-A0A1Q9DJ90-F1
#
_cell.length_a   1.000
_cell.length_b   1.000
_cell.length_c   1.000
_cell.angle_alpha   90.00
_cell.angle_beta   90.00
_cell.angle_gamma   90.00
#
_symmetry.space_group_name_H-M   'P 1'
#
loop_
_entity.id
_entity.type
_entity.pdbx_description
1 polymer ?
#
loop_
_entity_poly.entity_id
_entity_poly.type
_entity_poly.pdbx_seq_one_letter_code
_entity_poly.pdbx_strand_id
1 'polypeptide(L)'
;MDAASPPPLDRTPSAHSRYTTAAAWCFERHFEGQELRPPVRVVVFDCDETLTLSTFLPDDAALRTQLDWTSPWEEYIATVNFESPFATSGRLALLREMLEDLRRGTHKLPGRSLAVLTRNTNGPVACLNLLRAAKLADLFDAVWCMSHVPGIPAGIYRAGTDWVAFDPPLASLPDHKAHVLHNIAEQPSAWFPQKMDGSLMSMLPDALRPQEIMLVDDVRTNFQCGGSDPKKVYRCCKVARYDAPNFRDMGLVRDMGGIGAHNEEDYKTVVDFAKRPWAYKVDWRVHCIEKPFDGAALQPPVQLVIFDFDSALTLYTFMPEDSRCSTEIGYAPESVKRRYVEYNFESPYLEGSRVEQLQNLLQSLSSDPETGERRVLAILTINEAGAIAVLNILMMADLAKHFSAVWTLSARVGQPDGVYRTGHEWRTFTLPVREADGRHKSSVLQSLLSCPSGWFPQISGGCGEEAIEERLLSGLSLENIVLVDDARSPSLLLEDDEEYEALRHCRVASYDDEYRDQGLLWHMGGLGARSAEASDS
;
A
#
# COMPACT_ATOMS: atom_id res chain seq x y z
N MET A 1 9.02 -21.11 45.03
CA MET A 1 8.10 -20.04 44.60
C MET A 1 7.58 -20.50 43.26
N ASP A 2 6.31 -20.87 43.19
CA ASP A 2 5.71 -21.27 41.93
C ASP A 2 5.78 -20.07 40.98
N ALA A 3 6.26 -20.30 39.76
CA ALA A 3 6.23 -19.27 38.74
C ALA A 3 4.77 -18.88 38.55
N ALA A 4 4.40 -17.65 38.94
CA ALA A 4 3.06 -17.14 38.71
C ALA A 4 2.73 -17.27 37.22
N SER A 5 1.49 -17.54 36.86
CA SER A 5 1.09 -17.50 35.44
C SER A 5 1.07 -16.06 34.95
N PRO A 6 1.37 -15.79 33.66
CA PRO A 6 1.21 -14.46 33.08
C PRO A 6 -0.24 -13.98 33.20
N PRO A 7 -0.47 -12.66 33.37
CA PRO A 7 -1.81 -12.11 33.46
C PRO A 7 -2.56 -12.32 32.14
N PRO A 8 -3.90 -12.43 32.18
CA PRO A 8 -4.69 -12.37 30.96
C PRO A 8 -4.44 -11.03 30.27
N LEU A 9 -4.27 -11.07 28.95
CA LEU A 9 -4.12 -9.89 28.11
C LEU A 9 -5.42 -9.67 27.34
N ASP A 10 -5.96 -8.44 27.39
CA ASP A 10 -7.09 -8.06 26.56
C ASP A 10 -6.58 -7.42 25.27
N ARG A 11 -7.18 -7.81 24.15
CA ARG A 11 -6.82 -7.28 22.83
C ARG A 11 -7.69 -6.08 22.54
N THR A 12 -7.06 -4.96 22.16
CA THR A 12 -7.82 -3.79 21.70
C THR A 12 -8.48 -4.12 20.35
N PRO A 13 -9.82 -4.04 20.21
CA PRO A 13 -10.49 -4.41 18.97
C PRO A 13 -10.19 -3.40 17.87
N SER A 14 -9.78 -3.91 16.70
CA SER A 14 -9.54 -3.12 15.50
C SER A 14 -10.72 -3.23 14.54
N ALA A 15 -11.39 -2.11 14.23
CA ALA A 15 -12.68 -2.10 13.54
C ALA A 15 -12.59 -2.07 11.99
N HIS A 16 -11.42 -2.28 11.40
CA HIS A 16 -11.19 -2.09 9.97
C HIS A 16 -10.58 -3.32 9.31
N SER A 17 -11.40 -4.02 8.50
CA SER A 17 -10.99 -5.23 7.77
C SER A 17 -10.84 -4.98 6.26
N ARG A 18 -9.99 -5.79 5.63
CA ARG A 18 -9.92 -6.12 4.18
C ARG A 18 -9.03 -5.31 3.25
N TYR A 19 -7.85 -4.86 3.66
CA TYR A 19 -6.80 -4.54 2.67
C TYR A 19 -5.40 -4.86 3.19
N THR A 20 -4.82 -5.93 2.66
CA THR A 20 -3.44 -6.33 2.93
C THR A 20 -2.51 -5.56 1.99
N THR A 21 -1.89 -4.49 2.49
CA THR A 21 -0.62 -4.03 1.93
C THR A 21 0.47 -4.94 2.50
N ALA A 22 1.43 -5.37 1.69
CA ALA A 22 2.46 -6.31 2.16
C ALA A 22 3.57 -5.65 3.02
N ALA A 23 3.69 -4.32 2.94
CA ALA A 23 4.77 -3.54 3.54
C ALA A 23 4.27 -2.16 4.01
N ALA A 24 5.14 -1.42 4.69
CA ALA A 24 4.96 0.00 4.97
C ALA A 24 5.01 0.82 3.67
N TRP A 25 4.03 1.69 3.48
CA TRP A 25 3.90 2.47 2.25
C TRP A 25 3.86 3.95 2.54
N CYS A 26 4.87 4.66 2.03
CA CYS A 26 5.10 6.08 2.26
C CYS A 26 4.78 6.89 1.01
N PHE A 27 4.15 8.05 1.17
CA PHE A 27 3.89 8.97 0.07
C PHE A 27 3.66 10.40 0.55
N GLU A 28 4.05 11.35 -0.29
CA GLU A 28 3.82 12.78 -0.12
C GLU A 28 2.70 13.24 -1.06
N ARG A 29 1.59 13.70 -0.48
CA ARG A 29 0.49 14.34 -1.23
C ARG A 29 0.93 15.71 -1.75
N HIS A 30 0.29 16.16 -2.82
CA HIS A 30 0.49 17.51 -3.31
C HIS A 30 0.05 18.57 -2.28
N PHE A 31 0.82 19.65 -2.18
CA PHE A 31 0.50 20.84 -1.39
C PHE A 31 1.24 22.08 -1.93
N GLU A 32 0.71 23.26 -1.64
CA GLU A 32 1.35 24.53 -2.03
C GLU A 32 2.72 24.69 -1.34
N GLY A 33 3.76 24.97 -2.14
CA GLY A 33 5.13 25.11 -1.65
C GLY A 33 5.90 23.79 -1.52
N GLN A 34 5.41 22.68 -2.10
CA GLN A 34 6.09 21.37 -2.09
C GLN A 34 7.47 21.40 -2.76
N GLU A 35 7.68 22.28 -3.75
CA GLU A 35 8.97 22.53 -4.40
C GLU A 35 10.04 23.09 -3.46
N LEU A 36 9.63 23.76 -2.36
CA LEU A 36 10.52 24.21 -1.30
C LEU A 36 11.03 23.05 -0.43
N ARG A 37 10.52 21.84 -0.63
CA ARG A 37 10.94 20.60 0.05
C ARG A 37 11.01 20.78 1.57
N PRO A 38 9.92 21.23 2.22
CA PRO A 38 9.96 21.49 3.66
C PRO A 38 10.34 20.22 4.42
N PRO A 39 11.17 20.28 5.47
CA PRO A 39 11.58 19.07 6.19
C PRO A 39 10.42 18.49 7.00
N VAL A 40 10.47 17.19 7.32
CA VAL A 40 9.62 16.61 8.38
C VAL A 40 10.25 16.98 9.72
N ARG A 41 9.50 17.66 10.59
CA ARG A 41 9.92 18.09 11.93
C ARG A 41 9.30 17.24 13.04
N VAL A 42 8.08 16.74 12.81
CA VAL A 42 7.36 15.88 13.76
C VAL A 42 6.95 14.59 13.04
N VAL A 43 7.25 13.45 13.66
CA VAL A 43 6.71 12.15 13.24
C VAL A 43 5.76 11.66 14.31
N VAL A 44 4.50 11.49 13.95
CA VAL A 44 3.44 10.99 14.82
C VAL A 44 3.15 9.56 14.43
N PHE A 45 3.19 8.64 15.39
CA PHE A 45 2.86 7.24 15.21
C PHE A 45 1.52 6.93 15.83
N ASP A 46 0.70 6.09 15.19
CA ASP A 46 -0.28 5.32 15.96
C ASP A 46 0.44 4.29 16.84
N CYS A 47 -0.14 3.95 17.98
CA CYS A 47 0.35 2.88 18.81
C CYS A 47 -0.13 1.53 18.28
N ASP A 48 -1.45 1.42 18.11
CA ASP A 48 -2.14 0.15 17.90
C ASP A 48 -1.90 -0.37 16.48
N GLU A 49 -1.41 -1.61 16.38
CA GLU A 49 -1.13 -2.31 15.12
C GLU A 49 -0.22 -1.51 14.14
N THR A 50 0.51 -0.52 14.67
CA THR A 50 1.46 0.34 13.94
C THR A 50 2.84 0.23 14.60
N LEU A 51 2.97 0.63 15.86
CA LEU A 51 4.17 0.35 16.66
C LEU A 51 4.11 -1.08 17.21
N THR A 52 2.94 -1.47 17.73
CA THR A 52 2.64 -2.84 18.14
C THR A 52 2.26 -3.69 16.93
N LEU A 53 2.40 -5.01 17.03
CA LEU A 53 1.84 -5.98 16.08
C LEU A 53 0.35 -6.20 16.34
N SER A 54 0.00 -6.21 17.60
CA SER A 54 -1.35 -6.23 18.14
C SER A 54 -1.26 -5.68 19.54
N THR A 55 -2.16 -4.76 19.90
CA THR A 55 -2.11 -4.16 21.23
C THR A 55 -2.81 -5.04 22.26
N PHE A 56 -1.98 -5.69 23.06
CA PHE A 56 -2.35 -6.50 24.20
C PHE A 56 -1.94 -5.80 25.49
N LEU A 57 -2.93 -5.35 26.26
CA LEU A 57 -2.70 -4.66 27.52
C LEU A 57 -3.11 -5.57 28.69
N PRO A 58 -2.30 -5.64 29.77
CA PRO A 58 -2.72 -6.28 31.02
C PRO A 58 -4.01 -5.68 31.57
N ASP A 59 -4.88 -6.53 32.13
CA ASP A 59 -6.03 -6.08 32.93
C ASP A 59 -5.58 -5.62 34.32
N ASP A 60 -4.85 -4.51 34.35
CA ASP A 60 -4.35 -3.87 35.56
C ASP A 60 -4.75 -2.39 35.57
N ALA A 61 -5.53 -1.98 36.57
CA ALA A 61 -5.95 -0.59 36.71
C ALA A 61 -4.77 0.38 36.93
N ALA A 62 -3.68 -0.10 37.53
CA ALA A 62 -2.47 0.70 37.75
C ALA A 62 -1.78 1.05 36.42
N LEU A 63 -1.84 0.18 35.42
CA LEU A 63 -1.30 0.43 34.08
C LEU A 63 -1.86 1.71 33.45
N ARG A 64 -3.13 2.03 33.74
CA ARG A 64 -3.86 3.18 33.17
C ARG A 64 -3.61 4.50 33.90
N THR A 65 -3.09 4.45 35.13
CA THR A 65 -3.09 5.60 36.05
C THR A 65 -1.73 5.92 36.64
N GLN A 66 -0.84 4.94 36.78
CA GLN A 66 0.49 5.12 37.34
C GLN A 66 1.52 5.28 36.23
N LEU A 67 2.19 6.44 36.20
CA LEU A 67 3.23 6.72 35.20
C LEU A 67 4.43 5.78 35.35
N ASP A 68 4.76 5.36 36.57
CA ASP A 68 5.88 4.45 36.87
C ASP A 68 5.40 3.03 37.16
N TRP A 69 4.39 2.58 36.41
CA TRP A 69 3.92 1.22 36.50
C TRP A 69 5.04 0.24 36.10
N THR A 70 5.19 -0.82 36.88
CA THR A 70 6.13 -1.92 36.62
C THR A 70 5.40 -3.24 36.74
N SER A 71 5.83 -4.23 35.96
CA SER A 71 5.28 -5.57 36.03
C SER A 71 6.37 -6.63 35.98
N PRO A 72 6.25 -7.74 36.73
CA PRO A 72 7.15 -8.89 36.56
C PRO A 72 7.05 -9.52 35.17
N TRP A 73 6.05 -9.13 34.36
CA TRP A 73 5.79 -9.63 33.01
C TRP A 73 6.17 -8.65 31.89
N GLU A 74 6.92 -7.58 32.18
CA GLU A 74 7.32 -6.57 31.18
C GLU A 74 7.93 -7.18 29.91
N GLU A 75 8.83 -8.14 30.06
CA GLU A 75 9.48 -8.80 28.92
C GLU A 75 8.47 -9.60 28.07
N TYR A 76 7.55 -10.31 28.72
CA TYR A 76 6.48 -11.04 28.02
C TYR A 76 5.54 -10.08 27.28
N ILE A 77 5.12 -9.00 27.93
CA ILE A 77 4.26 -7.97 27.35
C ILE A 77 4.94 -7.32 26.14
N ALA A 78 6.22 -6.97 26.27
CA ALA A 78 7.02 -6.41 25.18
C ALA A 78 7.14 -7.41 24.00
N THR A 79 7.42 -8.68 24.31
CA THR A 79 7.54 -9.74 23.30
C THR A 79 6.23 -9.96 22.53
N VAL A 80 5.11 -10.03 23.23
CA VAL A 80 3.79 -10.23 22.61
C VAL A 80 3.38 -9.04 21.74
N ASN A 81 3.68 -7.81 22.17
CA ASN A 81 3.25 -6.61 21.45
C ASN A 81 4.21 -6.17 20.35
N PHE A 82 5.52 -6.36 20.50
CA PHE A 82 6.53 -5.76 19.62
C PHE A 82 7.38 -6.75 18.83
N GLU A 83 7.49 -8.02 19.24
CA GLU A 83 8.31 -9.00 18.53
C GLU A 83 7.50 -9.79 17.50
N SER A 84 7.98 -9.78 16.25
CA SER A 84 7.33 -10.49 15.14
C SER A 84 7.76 -11.94 15.09
N PRO A 85 6.83 -12.90 14.99
CA PRO A 85 7.17 -14.29 14.70
C PRO A 85 7.53 -14.51 13.22
N PHE A 86 7.39 -13.49 12.36
CA PHE A 86 7.64 -13.58 10.92
C PHE A 86 8.97 -12.95 10.49
N ALA A 87 9.49 -12.00 11.27
CA ALA A 87 10.78 -11.38 11.01
C ALA A 87 11.90 -12.31 11.46
N THR A 88 12.98 -12.39 10.68
CA THR A 88 14.15 -13.22 11.01
C THR A 88 15.02 -12.59 12.08
N SER A 89 15.02 -11.26 12.19
CA SER A 89 15.71 -10.51 13.22
C SER A 89 14.74 -10.03 14.33
N GLY A 90 15.30 -9.60 15.46
CA GLY A 90 14.52 -9.03 16.56
C GLY A 90 13.87 -7.72 16.14
N ARG A 91 12.54 -7.74 15.92
CA ARG A 91 11.75 -6.61 15.43
C ARG A 91 11.88 -5.41 16.36
N LEU A 92 11.86 -5.63 17.68
CA LEU A 92 11.95 -4.55 18.67
C LEU A 92 13.28 -3.78 18.58
N ALA A 93 14.38 -4.49 18.29
CA ALA A 93 15.70 -3.87 18.14
C ALA A 93 15.75 -2.99 16.88
N LEU A 94 15.24 -3.47 15.76
CA LEU A 94 15.16 -2.69 14.52
C LEU A 94 14.21 -1.49 14.65
N LEU A 95 13.07 -1.66 15.31
CA LEU A 95 12.15 -0.56 15.60
C LEU A 95 12.82 0.54 16.44
N ARG A 96 13.62 0.16 17.45
CA ARG A 96 14.42 1.10 18.23
C ARG A 96 15.43 1.84 17.36
N GLU A 97 16.18 1.14 16.53
CA GLU A 97 17.17 1.74 15.64
C GLU A 97 16.53 2.77 14.70
N MET A 98 15.37 2.42 14.11
CA MET A 98 14.60 3.33 13.27
C MET A 98 14.20 4.61 14.02
N LEU A 99 13.64 4.48 15.23
CA LEU A 99 13.22 5.62 16.05
C LEU A 99 14.42 6.49 16.47
N GLU A 100 15.56 5.88 16.82
CA GLU A 100 16.79 6.61 17.10
C GLU A 100 17.33 7.38 15.88
N ASP A 101 17.29 6.79 14.68
CA ASP A 101 17.70 7.48 13.45
C ASP A 101 16.75 8.64 13.09
N LEU A 102 15.43 8.45 13.23
CA LEU A 102 14.45 9.51 13.04
C LEU A 102 14.71 10.70 13.98
N ARG A 103 15.03 10.42 15.25
CA ARG A 103 15.30 11.43 16.28
C ARG A 103 16.65 12.13 16.10
N ARG A 104 17.73 11.41 15.75
CA ARG A 104 19.07 12.01 15.59
C ARG A 104 19.13 13.01 14.44
N GLY A 105 18.33 12.82 13.39
CA GLY A 105 18.42 13.64 12.18
C GLY A 105 19.71 13.37 11.41
N THR A 106 20.14 14.32 10.59
CA THR A 106 21.42 14.23 9.85
C THR A 106 22.19 15.56 10.00
N HIS A 107 23.45 15.63 9.58
CA HIS A 107 24.19 16.91 9.57
C HIS A 107 23.47 18.05 8.81
N LYS A 108 22.54 17.71 7.89
CA LYS A 108 21.77 18.68 7.10
C LYS A 108 20.35 18.91 7.61
N LEU A 109 19.82 18.03 8.45
CA LEU A 109 18.44 18.06 8.91
C LEU A 109 18.41 17.94 10.43
N PRO A 110 17.76 18.87 11.15
CA PRO A 110 17.64 18.77 12.59
C PRO A 110 16.99 17.44 12.99
N GLY A 111 17.23 17.02 14.23
CA GLY A 111 16.49 15.91 14.82
C GLY A 111 14.98 16.17 14.80
N ARG A 112 14.19 15.10 14.82
CA ARG A 112 12.73 15.17 14.79
C ARG A 112 12.15 14.92 16.16
N SER A 113 11.03 15.58 16.44
CA SER A 113 10.19 15.22 17.59
C SER A 113 9.37 13.98 17.23
N LEU A 114 9.33 13.00 18.12
CA LEU A 114 8.57 11.78 17.95
C LEU A 114 7.41 11.77 18.94
N ALA A 115 6.20 11.51 18.46
CA ALA A 115 5.03 11.44 19.30
C ALA A 115 4.12 10.26 18.95
N VAL A 116 3.26 9.89 19.88
CA VAL A 116 2.22 8.87 19.67
C VAL A 116 0.85 9.54 19.70
N LEU A 117 -0.01 9.22 18.73
CA LEU A 117 -1.42 9.62 18.68
C LEU A 117 -2.29 8.39 18.49
N THR A 118 -2.91 7.92 19.57
CA THR A 118 -3.70 6.68 19.61
C THR A 118 -5.18 6.96 19.88
N ARG A 119 -6.02 5.95 19.57
CA ARG A 119 -7.43 5.88 19.99
C ARG A 119 -7.65 4.85 21.12
N ASN A 120 -6.59 4.33 21.73
CA ASN A 120 -6.68 3.31 22.76
C ASN A 120 -7.48 3.81 23.98
N THR A 121 -8.56 3.13 24.31
CA THR A 121 -9.47 3.52 25.40
C THR A 121 -8.86 3.37 26.80
N ASN A 122 -7.67 2.76 26.93
CA ASN A 122 -6.94 2.70 28.19
C ASN A 122 -6.17 4.00 28.51
N GLY A 123 -6.14 4.96 27.57
CA GLY A 123 -5.52 6.27 27.76
C GLY A 123 -4.02 6.30 27.48
N PRO A 124 -3.42 7.50 27.49
CA PRO A 124 -2.03 7.71 27.07
C PRO A 124 -1.02 7.11 28.05
N VAL A 125 -1.36 7.01 29.35
CA VAL A 125 -0.50 6.41 30.38
C VAL A 125 -0.30 4.92 30.12
N ALA A 126 -1.36 4.19 29.73
CA ALA A 126 -1.25 2.77 29.38
C ALA A 126 -0.34 2.56 28.17
N CYS A 127 -0.49 3.39 27.12
CA CYS A 127 0.39 3.35 25.95
C CYS A 127 1.86 3.66 26.32
N LEU A 128 2.10 4.64 27.20
CA LEU A 128 3.46 4.92 27.70
C LEU A 128 4.05 3.73 28.44
N ASN A 129 3.29 3.12 29.34
CA ASN A 129 3.76 1.96 30.10
C ASN A 129 4.06 0.77 29.19
N LEU A 130 3.27 0.57 28.13
CA LEU A 130 3.57 -0.40 27.09
C LEU A 130 4.89 -0.09 26.36
N LEU A 131 5.12 1.17 26.00
CA LEU A 131 6.39 1.62 25.40
C LEU A 131 7.56 1.50 26.38
N ARG A 132 7.36 1.69 27.69
CA ARG A 132 8.38 1.50 28.73
C ARG A 132 8.78 0.03 28.88
N ALA A 133 7.81 -0.88 28.88
CA ALA A 133 8.07 -2.33 28.88
C ALA A 133 8.97 -2.74 27.69
N ALA A 134 8.76 -2.12 26.52
CA ALA A 134 9.58 -2.30 25.33
C ALA A 134 10.87 -1.45 25.30
N LYS A 135 11.10 -0.61 26.32
CA LYS A 135 12.21 0.35 26.42
C LYS A 135 12.30 1.27 25.19
N LEU A 136 11.15 1.71 24.69
CA LEU A 136 10.99 2.67 23.59
C LEU A 136 10.54 4.04 24.07
N ALA A 137 9.99 4.16 25.27
CA ALA A 137 9.42 5.41 25.80
C ALA A 137 10.40 6.59 25.71
N ASP A 138 11.69 6.35 26.00
CA ASP A 138 12.73 7.38 25.95
C ASP A 138 13.00 7.94 24.55
N LEU A 139 12.43 7.38 23.50
CA LEU A 139 12.57 7.89 22.14
C LEU A 139 11.49 8.90 21.78
N PHE A 140 10.38 8.93 22.54
CA PHE A 140 9.24 9.80 22.32
C PHE A 140 9.26 11.03 23.24
N ASP A 141 8.60 12.08 22.76
CA ASP A 141 8.47 13.37 23.41
C ASP A 141 7.05 13.60 23.97
N ALA A 142 6.05 12.95 23.38
CA ALA A 142 4.66 13.02 23.81
C ALA A 142 3.86 11.77 23.41
N VAL A 143 2.82 11.48 24.19
CA VAL A 143 1.80 10.48 23.89
C VAL A 143 0.43 11.12 24.12
N TRP A 144 -0.42 11.10 23.11
CA TRP A 144 -1.78 11.63 23.17
C TRP A 144 -2.78 10.53 22.86
N CYS A 145 -3.93 10.59 23.54
CA CYS A 145 -5.05 9.69 23.28
C CYS A 145 -6.30 10.50 22.94
N MET A 146 -6.91 10.19 21.79
CA MET A 146 -8.14 10.84 21.35
C MET A 146 -9.38 10.32 22.09
N SER A 147 -9.31 9.11 22.65
CA SER A 147 -10.43 8.52 23.38
C SER A 147 -10.57 9.19 24.74
N HIS A 148 -11.61 10.01 24.89
CA HIS A 148 -11.89 10.70 26.13
C HIS A 148 -12.42 9.73 27.20
N VAL A 149 -11.64 9.51 28.26
CA VAL A 149 -12.06 8.79 29.45
C VAL A 149 -12.11 9.76 30.63
N PRO A 150 -13.29 9.97 31.25
CA PRO A 150 -13.41 10.90 32.38
C PRO A 150 -12.40 10.61 33.49
N GLY A 151 -11.64 11.63 33.89
CA GLY A 151 -10.66 11.53 34.97
C GLY A 151 -9.30 10.94 34.58
N ILE A 152 -9.10 10.56 33.32
CA ILE A 152 -7.79 10.18 32.78
C ILE A 152 -7.30 11.32 31.87
N PRO A 153 -6.06 11.81 32.06
CA PRO A 153 -5.50 12.85 31.20
C PRO A 153 -5.42 12.37 29.75
N ALA A 154 -5.72 13.25 28.80
CA ALA A 154 -5.71 12.88 27.38
C ALA A 154 -4.32 13.01 26.72
N GLY A 155 -3.33 13.54 27.44
CA GLY A 155 -1.95 13.61 26.99
C GLY A 155 -0.94 13.44 28.11
N ILE A 156 0.25 13.03 27.72
CA ILE A 156 1.45 13.07 28.55
C ILE A 156 2.62 13.54 27.68
N TYR A 157 3.56 14.25 28.27
CA TYR A 157 4.76 14.69 27.57
C TYR A 157 5.99 14.50 28.44
N ARG A 158 7.16 14.51 27.79
CA ARG A 158 8.44 14.34 28.47
C ARG A 158 9.04 15.71 28.84
N ALA A 159 9.23 15.94 30.13
CA ALA A 159 9.90 17.11 30.70
C ALA A 159 11.27 16.69 31.29
N GLY A 160 12.31 16.73 30.46
CA GLY A 160 13.62 16.20 30.85
C GLY A 160 13.60 14.67 30.99
N THR A 161 13.80 14.16 32.20
CA THR A 161 13.68 12.71 32.50
C THR A 161 12.28 12.29 32.88
N ASP A 162 11.42 13.23 33.25
CA ASP A 162 10.14 12.96 33.87
C ASP A 162 9.02 13.01 32.83
N TRP A 163 7.93 12.28 33.10
CA TRP A 163 6.72 12.33 32.30
C TRP A 163 5.64 13.12 33.04
N VAL A 164 5.01 14.06 32.35
CA VAL A 164 4.02 14.97 32.94
C VAL A 164 2.70 14.80 32.20
N ALA A 165 1.63 14.53 32.94
CA ALA A 165 0.28 14.46 32.42
C ALA A 165 -0.30 15.85 32.17
N PHE A 166 -1.10 15.98 31.11
CA PHE A 166 -1.80 17.21 30.75
C PHE A 166 -3.03 16.91 29.88
N ASP A 167 -3.86 17.92 29.66
CA ASP A 167 -5.01 17.83 28.78
C ASP A 167 -4.76 18.64 27.49
N PRO A 168 -4.41 17.97 26.37
CA PRO A 168 -4.31 18.64 25.06
C PRO A 168 -5.69 19.16 24.62
N PRO A 169 -5.75 20.11 23.66
CA PRO A 169 -6.99 20.77 23.23
C PRO A 169 -7.91 19.87 22.36
N LEU A 170 -8.06 18.59 22.70
CA LEU A 170 -8.87 17.61 21.97
C LEU A 170 -10.37 17.91 22.02
N ALA A 171 -10.87 18.43 23.14
CA ALA A 171 -12.30 18.65 23.35
C ALA A 171 -12.95 19.63 22.34
N SER A 172 -12.15 20.50 21.73
CA SER A 172 -12.61 21.45 20.70
C SER A 172 -12.47 20.94 19.27
N LEU A 173 -11.91 19.75 19.05
CA LEU A 173 -11.60 19.24 17.72
C LEU A 173 -12.58 18.13 17.32
N PRO A 174 -12.89 18.01 16.02
CA PRO A 174 -13.53 16.81 15.49
C PRO A 174 -12.71 15.56 15.83
N ASP A 175 -13.39 14.44 16.07
CA ASP A 175 -12.77 13.15 16.43
C ASP A 175 -12.04 12.49 15.25
N HIS A 176 -10.98 13.13 14.77
CA HIS A 176 -10.21 12.71 13.60
C HIS A 176 -8.72 13.10 13.69
N LYS A 177 -7.80 12.15 13.40
CA LYS A 177 -6.36 12.41 13.50
C LYS A 177 -5.88 13.55 12.61
N ALA A 178 -6.36 13.64 11.37
CA ALA A 178 -6.06 14.78 10.50
C ALA A 178 -6.37 16.16 11.14
N HIS A 179 -7.46 16.29 11.90
CA HIS A 179 -7.78 17.54 12.61
C HIS A 179 -6.80 17.82 13.75
N VAL A 180 -6.44 16.78 14.51
CA VAL A 180 -5.42 16.87 15.56
C VAL A 180 -4.07 17.34 14.99
N LEU A 181 -3.63 16.77 13.87
CA LEU A 181 -2.34 17.13 13.27
C LEU A 181 -2.32 18.57 12.74
N HIS A 182 -3.43 19.06 12.15
CA HIS A 182 -3.55 20.47 11.77
C HIS A 182 -3.51 21.39 12.99
N ASN A 183 -4.17 21.01 14.09
CA ASN A 183 -4.13 21.81 15.31
C ASN A 183 -2.74 21.78 16.00
N ILE A 184 -2.00 20.67 15.92
CA ILE A 184 -0.59 20.61 16.33
C ILE A 184 0.23 21.60 15.51
N ALA A 185 -0.02 21.72 14.20
CA ALA A 185 0.69 22.66 13.35
C ALA A 185 0.39 24.12 13.75
N GLU A 186 -0.88 24.43 13.99
CA GLU A 186 -1.35 25.77 14.38
C GLU A 186 -0.92 26.19 15.79
N GLN A 187 -0.89 25.25 16.75
CA GLN A 187 -0.62 25.54 18.17
C GLN A 187 0.40 24.57 18.78
N PRO A 188 1.66 24.52 18.30
CA PRO A 188 2.63 23.51 18.75
C PRO A 188 2.83 23.50 20.27
N SER A 189 2.85 24.67 20.92
CA SER A 189 3.06 24.79 22.36
C SER A 189 1.92 24.21 23.22
N ALA A 190 0.71 24.10 22.68
CA ALA A 190 -0.41 23.46 23.38
C ALA A 190 -0.30 21.94 23.39
N TRP A 191 0.43 21.36 22.43
CA TRP A 191 0.64 19.91 22.28
C TRP A 191 1.99 19.44 22.80
N PHE A 192 2.97 20.34 22.84
CA PHE A 192 4.31 20.16 23.39
C PHE A 192 4.62 21.20 24.47
N PRO A 193 4.00 21.13 25.67
CA PRO A 193 4.18 22.13 26.73
C PRO A 193 5.65 22.27 27.20
N GLN A 194 6.45 21.20 27.11
CA GLN A 194 7.88 21.20 27.44
C GLN A 194 8.71 22.19 26.63
N LYS A 195 8.16 22.76 25.56
CA LYS A 195 8.81 23.83 24.79
C LYS A 195 9.00 25.09 25.62
N MET A 196 8.11 25.36 26.59
CA MET A 196 8.18 26.55 27.44
C MET A 196 9.32 26.48 28.47
N ASP A 197 9.74 25.26 28.85
CA ASP A 197 10.70 25.05 29.93
C ASP A 197 12.17 25.25 29.49
N GLY A 198 12.41 25.65 28.24
CA GLY A 198 13.76 25.88 27.70
C GLY A 198 14.64 24.62 27.64
N SER A 199 14.06 23.43 27.87
CA SER A 199 14.75 22.14 27.72
C SER A 199 15.06 21.86 26.24
N LEU A 200 15.77 20.75 25.95
CA LEU A 200 16.34 20.36 24.65
C LEU A 200 15.44 20.51 23.40
N MET A 201 14.13 20.74 23.55
CA MET A 201 13.12 21.01 22.53
C MET A 201 13.20 22.38 21.83
N SER A 202 14.36 23.06 21.87
CA SER A 202 14.62 24.28 21.06
C SER A 202 14.49 24.09 19.54
N MET A 203 14.25 22.87 19.05
CA MET A 203 14.20 22.55 17.63
C MET A 203 12.83 22.70 16.98
N LEU A 204 11.73 22.69 17.75
CA LEU A 204 10.40 22.92 17.18
C LEU A 204 10.16 24.42 16.98
N PRO A 205 9.84 24.87 15.75
CA PRO A 205 9.57 26.27 15.46
C PRO A 205 8.29 26.73 16.19
N ASP A 206 8.11 28.04 16.34
CA ASP A 206 6.90 28.63 16.93
C ASP A 206 5.65 28.38 16.11
N ALA A 207 5.82 28.29 14.80
CA ALA A 207 4.78 27.85 13.88
C ALA A 207 5.28 26.63 13.11
N LEU A 208 4.53 25.54 13.18
CA LEU A 208 4.67 24.39 12.30
C LEU A 208 3.70 24.55 11.12
N ARG A 209 4.02 23.91 10.00
CA ARG A 209 3.04 23.74 8.92
C ARG A 209 2.55 22.29 8.88
N PRO A 210 1.30 22.01 8.45
CA PRO A 210 0.80 20.65 8.36
C PRO A 210 1.70 19.69 7.56
N GLN A 211 2.34 20.19 6.50
CA GLN A 211 3.29 19.42 5.69
C GLN A 211 4.63 19.11 6.40
N GLU A 212 4.95 19.76 7.52
CA GLU A 212 6.13 19.43 8.34
C GLU A 212 5.85 18.30 9.35
N ILE A 213 4.62 17.76 9.35
CA ILE A 213 4.19 16.66 10.21
C ILE A 213 3.94 15.42 9.35
N MET A 214 4.52 14.31 9.76
CA MET A 214 4.31 12.99 9.15
C MET A 214 3.47 12.11 10.08
N LEU A 215 2.47 11.42 9.55
CA LEU A 215 1.70 10.41 10.27
C LEU A 215 2.08 9.00 9.80
N VAL A 216 2.40 8.13 10.74
CA VAL A 216 2.59 6.69 10.53
C VAL A 216 1.43 5.98 11.21
N ASP A 217 0.60 5.29 10.44
CA ASP A 217 -0.68 4.76 10.91
C ASP A 217 -1.07 3.56 10.05
N ASP A 218 -1.80 2.62 10.62
CA ASP A 218 -2.28 1.42 9.96
C ASP A 218 -3.76 1.54 9.55
N VAL A 219 -4.47 2.59 9.97
CA VAL A 219 -5.86 2.87 9.59
C VAL A 219 -5.90 3.96 8.51
N ARG A 220 -6.31 3.55 7.31
CA ARG A 220 -6.34 4.42 6.11
C ARG A 220 -7.19 5.68 6.28
N THR A 221 -8.32 5.56 6.96
CA THR A 221 -9.24 6.69 7.15
C THR A 221 -8.66 7.77 8.06
N ASN A 222 -7.62 7.50 8.86
CA ASN A 222 -7.00 8.52 9.72
C ASN A 222 -6.23 9.60 8.94
N PHE A 223 -5.82 9.32 7.70
CA PHE A 223 -5.01 10.24 6.88
C PHE A 223 -5.81 11.39 6.24
N GLN A 224 -7.13 11.29 6.21
CA GLN A 224 -7.95 12.41 5.74
C GLN A 224 -9.36 12.35 6.32
N CYS A 225 -9.89 13.52 6.66
CA CYS A 225 -11.27 13.64 7.07
C CYS A 225 -12.11 14.08 5.87
N GLY A 226 -13.13 13.30 5.51
CA GLY A 226 -14.19 13.76 4.62
C GLY A 226 -15.16 14.70 5.36
N GLY A 227 -15.78 15.64 4.65
CA GLY A 227 -16.79 16.54 5.22
C GLY A 227 -16.67 18.01 4.79
N SER A 228 -17.30 18.90 5.56
CA SER A 228 -17.35 20.35 5.27
C SER A 228 -16.04 21.11 5.52
N ASP A 229 -15.15 20.56 6.36
CA ASP A 229 -13.78 21.07 6.58
C ASP A 229 -12.78 19.94 6.33
N PRO A 230 -12.48 19.62 5.06
CA PRO A 230 -11.64 18.48 4.73
C PRO A 230 -10.18 18.76 5.13
N LYS A 231 -9.72 18.09 6.20
CA LYS A 231 -8.31 18.08 6.59
C LYS A 231 -7.61 16.86 5.99
N LYS A 232 -6.46 17.08 5.37
CA LYS A 232 -5.60 16.04 4.79
C LYS A 232 -4.27 16.00 5.54
N VAL A 233 -3.75 14.80 5.74
CA VAL A 233 -2.36 14.59 6.15
C VAL A 233 -1.50 14.53 4.88
N TYR A 234 -0.51 15.41 4.77
CA TYR A 234 0.27 15.53 3.53
C TYR A 234 1.39 14.50 3.41
N ARG A 235 1.89 13.97 4.54
CA ARG A 235 2.97 12.99 4.58
C ARG A 235 2.54 11.82 5.42
N CYS A 236 2.33 10.70 4.76
CA CYS A 236 1.68 9.55 5.35
C CYS A 236 2.54 8.31 5.12
N CYS A 237 2.61 7.47 6.13
CA CYS A 237 3.11 6.10 6.00
C CYS A 237 2.04 5.13 6.48
N LYS A 238 1.45 4.38 5.54
CA LYS A 238 0.49 3.32 5.84
C LYS A 238 1.22 2.04 6.23
N VAL A 239 0.95 1.51 7.41
CA VAL A 239 1.53 0.23 7.87
C VAL A 239 0.63 -0.94 7.47
N ALA A 240 1.23 -2.04 7.02
CA ALA A 240 0.52 -3.27 6.65
C ALA A 240 -0.31 -3.87 7.78
N ARG A 241 -1.43 -4.52 7.42
CA ARG A 241 -2.17 -5.43 8.32
C ARG A 241 -2.33 -6.80 7.68
N TYR A 242 -2.39 -7.85 8.50
CA TYR A 242 -2.45 -9.24 8.09
C TYR A 242 -3.08 -10.11 9.18
N ASP A 243 -3.51 -11.30 8.81
CA ASP A 243 -4.06 -12.30 9.74
C ASP A 243 -2.98 -13.33 10.09
N ALA A 244 -2.90 -13.73 11.36
CA ALA A 244 -1.97 -14.74 11.84
C ALA A 244 -2.74 -15.94 12.41
N PRO A 245 -2.77 -17.11 11.73
CA PRO A 245 -3.59 -18.26 12.14
C PRO A 245 -3.14 -18.95 13.44
N ASN A 246 -1.96 -18.62 13.97
CA ASN A 246 -1.50 -19.08 15.29
C ASN A 246 -0.49 -18.10 15.90
N PHE A 247 -0.95 -16.91 16.32
CA PHE A 247 -0.05 -15.94 16.94
C PHE A 247 0.25 -16.32 18.39
N ARG A 248 1.46 -16.86 18.65
CA ARG A 248 1.96 -17.19 20.00
C ARG A 248 0.95 -18.00 20.84
N ASP A 249 0.36 -19.03 20.24
CA ASP A 249 -0.65 -19.90 20.86
C ASP A 249 -1.97 -19.21 21.26
N MET A 250 -2.19 -17.97 20.82
CA MET A 250 -3.45 -17.24 21.00
C MET A 250 -4.49 -17.56 19.91
N GLY A 251 -4.20 -18.52 19.03
CA GLY A 251 -5.04 -18.88 17.90
C GLY A 251 -4.98 -17.85 16.76
N LEU A 252 -6.08 -17.76 16.00
CA LEU A 252 -6.20 -16.82 14.88
C LEU A 252 -6.36 -15.39 15.42
N VAL A 253 -5.34 -14.56 15.19
CA VAL A 253 -5.39 -13.12 15.45
C VAL A 253 -5.54 -12.40 14.11
N ARG A 254 -6.69 -11.76 13.89
CA ARG A 254 -6.99 -11.03 12.65
C ARG A 254 -6.50 -9.60 12.70
N ASP A 255 -6.24 -8.97 11.56
CA ASP A 255 -5.88 -7.55 11.48
C ASP A 255 -4.69 -7.17 12.41
N MET A 256 -3.72 -8.07 12.54
CA MET A 256 -2.41 -7.74 13.12
C MET A 256 -1.70 -6.76 12.20
N GLY A 257 -0.83 -5.89 12.71
CA GLY A 257 -0.04 -4.99 11.89
C GLY A 257 1.40 -4.88 12.36
N GLY A 258 1.91 -3.67 12.39
CA GLY A 258 3.22 -3.33 12.90
C GLY A 258 4.27 -3.11 11.81
N ILE A 259 4.97 -1.98 11.86
CA ILE A 259 6.10 -1.65 10.98
C ILE A 259 7.14 -2.76 11.09
N GLY A 260 7.59 -3.32 9.96
CA GLY A 260 8.62 -4.36 9.95
C GLY A 260 8.16 -5.71 10.47
N ALA A 261 6.85 -5.95 10.51
CA ALA A 261 6.30 -7.24 10.89
C ALA A 261 6.74 -8.37 9.94
N HIS A 262 6.67 -8.13 8.63
CA HIS A 262 7.02 -9.10 7.59
C HIS A 262 8.23 -8.68 6.75
N ASN A 263 8.55 -7.39 6.70
CA ASN A 263 9.64 -6.87 5.88
C ASN A 263 10.47 -5.85 6.66
N GLU A 264 11.72 -6.19 6.97
CA GLU A 264 12.66 -5.30 7.68
C GLU A 264 12.99 -4.02 6.89
N GLU A 265 12.75 -4.00 5.58
CA GLU A 265 12.91 -2.81 4.73
C GLU A 265 11.91 -1.69 5.06
N ASP A 266 10.80 -2.02 5.74
CA ASP A 266 9.83 -1.03 6.24
C ASP A 266 10.52 0.06 7.07
N TYR A 267 11.48 -0.32 7.93
CA TYR A 267 12.21 0.62 8.77
C TYR A 267 13.02 1.62 7.96
N LYS A 268 13.75 1.12 6.94
CA LYS A 268 14.54 1.95 6.03
C LYS A 268 13.63 2.88 5.23
N THR A 269 12.49 2.39 4.77
CA THR A 269 11.50 3.15 4.01
C THR A 269 10.92 4.30 4.83
N VAL A 270 10.51 4.05 6.07
CA VAL A 270 9.99 5.10 6.98
C VAL A 270 11.04 6.17 7.25
N VAL A 271 12.28 5.76 7.52
CA VAL A 271 13.41 6.68 7.76
C VAL A 271 13.71 7.52 6.51
N ASP A 272 13.80 6.89 5.34
CA ASP A 272 14.13 7.59 4.10
C ASP A 272 13.02 8.57 3.72
N PHE A 273 11.75 8.17 3.87
CA PHE A 273 10.62 9.06 3.65
C PHE A 273 10.64 10.26 4.59
N ALA A 274 10.93 10.08 5.88
CA ALA A 274 11.05 11.20 6.82
C ALA A 274 12.24 12.14 6.48
N LYS A 275 13.29 11.62 5.84
CA LYS A 275 14.47 12.39 5.40
C LYS A 275 14.26 13.10 4.07
N ARG A 276 13.55 12.48 3.13
CA ARG A 276 13.40 12.93 1.74
C ARG A 276 11.97 12.71 1.25
N PRO A 277 10.94 13.30 1.87
CA PRO A 277 9.54 13.02 1.52
C PRO A 277 9.22 13.36 0.06
N TRP A 278 9.91 14.35 -0.52
CA TRP A 278 9.79 14.73 -1.92
C TRP A 278 10.29 13.68 -2.93
N ALA A 279 10.96 12.61 -2.47
CA ALA A 279 11.31 11.47 -3.31
C ALA A 279 10.13 10.49 -3.45
N TYR A 280 9.10 10.62 -2.60
CA TYR A 280 7.92 9.77 -2.56
C TYR A 280 6.69 10.52 -3.11
N LYS A 281 6.93 11.32 -4.15
CA LYS A 281 5.84 12.01 -4.85
C LYS A 281 5.05 11.01 -5.66
N VAL A 282 3.74 11.17 -5.60
CA VAL A 282 2.81 10.52 -6.50
C VAL A 282 2.96 11.19 -7.87
N ASP A 283 3.83 10.66 -8.75
CA ASP A 283 3.80 11.03 -10.17
C ASP A 283 2.58 10.34 -10.79
N TRP A 284 1.78 11.06 -11.57
CA TRP A 284 0.58 10.54 -12.24
C TRP A 284 0.87 10.06 -13.66
N ARG A 285 2.12 10.18 -14.10
CA ARG A 285 2.56 9.77 -15.42
C ARG A 285 2.89 8.28 -15.44
N VAL A 286 2.76 7.72 -16.63
CA VAL A 286 3.32 6.40 -16.92
C VAL A 286 4.82 6.56 -17.14
N HIS A 287 5.63 5.77 -16.43
CA HIS A 287 7.07 5.75 -16.62
C HIS A 287 7.46 4.57 -17.49
N CYS A 288 7.81 4.84 -18.75
CA CYS A 288 8.34 3.84 -19.66
C CYS A 288 9.87 3.74 -19.50
N ILE A 289 10.36 2.53 -19.28
CA ILE A 289 11.78 2.24 -19.05
C ILE A 289 12.18 1.10 -19.99
N GLU A 290 13.27 1.32 -20.73
CA GLU A 290 14.02 0.29 -21.45
C GLU A 290 15.38 0.14 -20.76
N LYS A 291 15.63 -1.04 -20.20
CA LYS A 291 16.93 -1.42 -19.64
C LYS A 291 17.92 -1.65 -20.79
N PRO A 292 19.23 -1.40 -20.61
CA PRO A 292 20.22 -1.74 -21.62
C PRO A 292 20.24 -3.25 -21.90
N PHE A 293 20.33 -3.65 -23.17
CA PHE A 293 20.51 -5.04 -23.59
C PHE A 293 21.31 -5.14 -24.89
N ASP A 294 21.89 -6.30 -25.15
CA ASP A 294 22.64 -6.56 -26.38
C ASP A 294 21.72 -6.51 -27.60
N GLY A 295 22.03 -5.61 -28.54
CA GLY A 295 21.19 -5.38 -29.72
C GLY A 295 20.18 -4.24 -29.57
N ALA A 296 20.15 -3.50 -28.46
CA ALA A 296 19.27 -2.32 -28.30
C ALA A 296 19.45 -1.27 -29.42
N ALA A 297 20.66 -1.14 -29.96
CA ALA A 297 20.94 -0.27 -31.12
C ALA A 297 20.16 -0.64 -32.39
N LEU A 298 19.69 -1.89 -32.51
CA LEU A 298 18.86 -2.36 -33.62
C LEU A 298 17.39 -1.96 -33.44
N GLN A 299 16.99 -1.43 -32.27
CA GLN A 299 15.62 -1.04 -31.93
C GLN A 299 14.61 -2.15 -32.28
N PRO A 300 14.78 -3.37 -31.73
CA PRO A 300 13.91 -4.48 -32.06
C PRO A 300 12.45 -4.10 -31.75
N PRO A 301 11.49 -4.42 -32.63
CA PRO A 301 10.11 -4.02 -32.45
C PRO A 301 9.49 -4.74 -31.25
N VAL A 302 8.52 -4.09 -30.61
CA VAL A 302 7.69 -4.74 -29.59
C VAL A 302 6.67 -5.62 -30.30
N GLN A 303 6.62 -6.90 -29.94
CA GLN A 303 5.69 -7.89 -30.51
C GLN A 303 4.58 -8.27 -29.52
N LEU A 304 4.86 -8.18 -28.21
CA LEU A 304 3.92 -8.53 -27.15
C LEU A 304 3.87 -7.42 -26.08
N VAL A 305 2.66 -6.99 -25.72
CA VAL A 305 2.42 -6.11 -24.57
C VAL A 305 1.56 -6.86 -23.55
N ILE A 306 2.08 -7.02 -22.34
CA ILE A 306 1.39 -7.67 -21.23
C ILE A 306 0.96 -6.58 -20.26
N PHE A 307 -0.32 -6.52 -19.93
CA PHE A 307 -0.84 -5.59 -18.94
C PHE A 307 -1.13 -6.31 -17.63
N ASP A 308 -0.77 -5.71 -16.49
CA ASP A 308 -1.49 -5.99 -15.27
C ASP A 308 -2.92 -5.46 -15.40
N PHE A 309 -3.85 -6.14 -14.75
CA PHE A 309 -5.22 -5.73 -14.68
C PHE A 309 -5.42 -4.71 -13.56
N ASP A 310 -4.99 -5.08 -12.34
CA ASP A 310 -5.35 -4.37 -11.12
C ASP A 310 -4.54 -3.07 -10.99
N SER A 311 -5.23 -1.92 -10.99
CA SER A 311 -4.60 -0.59 -10.85
C SER A 311 -3.63 -0.21 -12.00
N ALA A 312 -3.57 -1.01 -13.06
CA ALA A 312 -2.86 -0.69 -14.30
C ALA A 312 -3.84 -0.44 -15.45
N LEU A 313 -4.81 -1.34 -15.68
CA LEU A 313 -5.94 -1.10 -16.58
C LEU A 313 -7.15 -0.53 -15.84
N THR A 314 -7.47 -1.11 -14.68
CA THR A 314 -8.51 -0.59 -13.79
C THR A 314 -7.98 0.60 -12.98
N LEU A 315 -8.88 1.50 -12.56
CA LEU A 315 -8.59 2.52 -11.54
C LEU A 315 -8.43 1.86 -10.18
N TYR A 316 -9.40 1.03 -9.86
CA TYR A 316 -9.44 0.18 -8.69
C TYR A 316 -10.31 -1.02 -9.04
N THR A 317 -9.88 -2.23 -8.68
CA THR A 317 -10.59 -3.43 -9.13
C THR A 317 -11.71 -3.80 -8.15
N PHE A 318 -12.95 -3.66 -8.62
CA PHE A 318 -14.15 -4.18 -7.96
C PHE A 318 -14.63 -5.41 -8.71
N MET A 319 -14.49 -6.58 -8.09
CA MET A 319 -14.94 -7.84 -8.66
C MET A 319 -16.41 -8.14 -8.33
N PRO A 320 -17.20 -8.70 -9.26
CA PRO A 320 -18.56 -9.10 -8.98
C PRO A 320 -18.66 -10.24 -7.96
N GLU A 321 -19.62 -10.11 -7.04
CA GLU A 321 -19.90 -11.15 -6.03
C GLU A 321 -20.59 -12.39 -6.60
N ASP A 322 -21.25 -12.26 -7.75
CA ASP A 322 -21.93 -13.38 -8.41
C ASP A 322 -20.91 -14.38 -8.96
N SER A 323 -20.91 -15.59 -8.41
CA SER A 323 -19.95 -16.63 -8.76
C SER A 323 -19.95 -16.98 -10.25
N ARG A 324 -21.07 -16.78 -10.97
CA ARG A 324 -21.14 -16.98 -12.42
C ARG A 324 -20.16 -16.11 -13.18
N CYS A 325 -19.83 -14.93 -12.66
CA CYS A 325 -18.81 -14.07 -13.26
C CYS A 325 -17.44 -14.75 -13.32
N SER A 326 -17.14 -15.69 -12.41
CA SER A 326 -15.88 -16.44 -12.40
C SER A 326 -15.92 -17.78 -13.15
N THR A 327 -17.10 -18.24 -13.58
CA THR A 327 -17.28 -19.58 -14.18
C THR A 327 -17.87 -19.57 -15.58
N GLU A 328 -18.61 -18.52 -15.96
CA GLU A 328 -19.31 -18.41 -17.25
C GLU A 328 -18.69 -17.26 -18.08
N ILE A 329 -18.08 -17.60 -19.21
CA ILE A 329 -17.56 -16.59 -20.17
C ILE A 329 -18.73 -15.82 -20.78
N GLY A 330 -18.63 -14.49 -20.83
CA GLY A 330 -19.67 -13.59 -21.34
C GLY A 330 -20.72 -13.19 -20.30
N TYR A 331 -20.52 -13.55 -19.03
CA TYR A 331 -21.44 -13.17 -17.96
C TYR A 331 -21.35 -11.67 -17.66
N ALA A 332 -22.30 -10.89 -18.20
CA ALA A 332 -22.39 -9.45 -18.04
C ALA A 332 -23.83 -9.00 -17.75
N PRO A 333 -24.33 -9.19 -16.51
CA PRO A 333 -25.67 -8.75 -16.13
C PRO A 333 -25.83 -7.23 -16.33
N GLU A 334 -26.75 -6.85 -17.23
CA GLU A 334 -26.95 -5.45 -17.64
C GLU A 334 -27.28 -4.51 -16.48
N SER A 335 -27.95 -5.03 -15.44
CA SER A 335 -28.31 -4.28 -14.23
C SER A 335 -27.12 -3.75 -13.43
N VAL A 336 -25.94 -4.40 -13.53
CA VAL A 336 -24.74 -4.01 -12.78
C VAL A 336 -23.55 -3.67 -13.68
N LYS A 337 -23.62 -4.01 -14.97
CA LYS A 337 -22.59 -3.71 -15.99
C LYS A 337 -22.12 -2.26 -15.91
N ARG A 338 -23.06 -1.31 -15.98
CA ARG A 338 -22.74 0.13 -15.91
C ARG A 338 -21.96 0.49 -14.65
N ARG A 339 -22.35 -0.05 -13.50
CA ARG A 339 -21.67 0.21 -12.21
C ARG A 339 -20.25 -0.34 -12.22
N TYR A 340 -20.03 -1.57 -12.68
CA TYR A 340 -18.66 -2.11 -12.74
C TYR A 340 -17.79 -1.34 -13.72
N VAL A 341 -18.32 -0.94 -14.87
CA VAL A 341 -17.57 -0.09 -15.82
C VAL A 341 -17.21 1.25 -15.18
N GLU A 342 -18.19 1.90 -14.54
CA GLU A 342 -18.02 3.19 -13.91
C GLU A 342 -16.98 3.16 -12.78
N TYR A 343 -16.94 2.09 -11.99
CA TYR A 343 -16.03 1.97 -10.84
C TYR A 343 -14.65 1.43 -11.22
N ASN A 344 -14.56 0.53 -12.19
CA ASN A 344 -13.26 -0.05 -12.58
C ASN A 344 -12.55 0.77 -13.63
N PHE A 345 -13.26 1.42 -14.57
CA PHE A 345 -12.63 2.00 -15.75
C PHE A 345 -12.88 3.50 -15.93
N GLU A 346 -14.01 4.06 -15.47
CA GLU A 346 -14.27 5.49 -15.66
C GLU A 346 -13.66 6.36 -14.57
N SER A 347 -12.91 7.37 -14.99
CA SER A 347 -12.26 8.31 -14.07
C SER A 347 -13.11 9.54 -13.83
N PRO A 348 -13.39 9.91 -12.56
CA PRO A 348 -14.02 11.19 -12.24
C PRO A 348 -13.06 12.38 -12.39
N TYR A 349 -11.79 12.13 -12.72
CA TYR A 349 -10.73 13.15 -12.80
C TYR A 349 -10.39 13.55 -14.24
N LEU A 350 -11.14 13.04 -15.22
CA LEU A 350 -10.91 13.32 -16.64
C LEU A 350 -12.18 13.84 -17.28
N GLU A 351 -12.00 14.69 -18.28
CA GLU A 351 -13.07 15.06 -19.18
C GLU A 351 -13.30 13.93 -20.19
N GLY A 352 -14.57 13.57 -20.39
CA GLY A 352 -14.98 12.51 -21.32
C GLY A 352 -14.93 11.09 -20.76
N SER A 353 -15.08 10.08 -21.62
CA SER A 353 -15.02 8.66 -21.23
C SER A 353 -13.57 8.17 -21.25
N ARG A 354 -13.09 7.69 -20.10
CA ARG A 354 -11.79 7.02 -20.03
C ARG A 354 -11.82 5.68 -20.78
N VAL A 355 -12.96 5.00 -20.79
CA VAL A 355 -13.12 3.73 -21.54
C VAL A 355 -12.88 3.94 -23.03
N GLU A 356 -13.45 4.99 -23.63
CA GLU A 356 -13.19 5.32 -25.04
C GLU A 356 -11.71 5.64 -25.29
N GLN A 357 -11.07 6.38 -24.39
CA GLN A 357 -9.63 6.66 -24.46
C GLN A 357 -8.78 5.38 -24.39
N LEU A 358 -9.13 4.44 -23.50
CA LEU A 358 -8.49 3.14 -23.40
C LEU A 358 -8.69 2.29 -24.67
N GLN A 359 -9.90 2.28 -25.24
CA GLN A 359 -10.17 1.58 -26.50
C GLN A 359 -9.28 2.11 -27.63
N ASN A 360 -9.17 3.44 -27.76
CA ASN A 360 -8.31 4.07 -28.77
C ASN A 360 -6.84 3.72 -28.56
N LEU A 361 -6.37 3.73 -27.30
CA LEU A 361 -5.00 3.34 -26.96
C LEU A 361 -4.73 1.88 -27.31
N LEU A 362 -5.56 0.95 -26.84
CA LEU A 362 -5.38 -0.48 -27.08
C LEU A 362 -5.48 -0.83 -28.57
N GLN A 363 -6.37 -0.17 -29.31
CA GLN A 363 -6.44 -0.29 -30.75
C GLN A 363 -5.12 0.13 -31.42
N SER A 364 -4.59 1.29 -31.06
CA SER A 364 -3.34 1.82 -31.61
C SER A 364 -2.12 0.98 -31.24
N LEU A 365 -2.12 0.37 -30.05
CA LEU A 365 -1.07 -0.56 -29.63
C LEU A 365 -1.12 -1.88 -30.41
N SER A 366 -2.32 -2.44 -30.59
CA SER A 366 -2.53 -3.71 -31.31
C SER A 366 -2.20 -3.64 -32.80
N SER A 367 -2.40 -2.47 -33.42
CA SER A 367 -2.08 -2.19 -34.80
C SER A 367 -1.58 -0.77 -34.93
N ASP A 368 -0.29 -0.63 -35.20
CA ASP A 368 0.35 0.65 -35.40
C ASP A 368 -0.30 1.38 -36.59
N PRO A 369 -0.86 2.58 -36.40
CA PRO A 369 -1.56 3.28 -37.47
C PRO A 369 -0.63 3.78 -38.57
N GLU A 370 0.66 3.97 -38.27
CA GLU A 370 1.64 4.52 -39.24
C GLU A 370 2.33 3.41 -40.01
N THR A 371 2.75 2.35 -39.32
CA THR A 371 3.54 1.25 -39.94
C THR A 371 2.67 0.05 -40.33
N GLY A 372 1.48 -0.08 -39.76
CA GLY A 372 0.65 -1.28 -39.87
C GLY A 372 1.19 -2.49 -39.10
N GLU A 373 2.27 -2.31 -38.32
CA GLU A 373 2.82 -3.38 -37.48
C GLU A 373 1.79 -3.82 -36.44
N ARG A 374 1.65 -5.13 -36.27
CA ARG A 374 0.73 -5.72 -35.30
C ARG A 374 1.46 -6.17 -34.05
N ARG A 375 0.79 -6.05 -32.91
CA ARG A 375 1.29 -6.49 -31.61
C ARG A 375 0.22 -7.33 -30.92
N VAL A 376 0.64 -8.38 -30.24
CA VAL A 376 -0.24 -9.19 -29.38
C VAL A 376 -0.40 -8.47 -28.05
N LEU A 377 -1.63 -8.35 -27.56
CA LEU A 377 -1.91 -7.81 -26.24
C LEU A 377 -2.43 -8.93 -25.33
N ALA A 378 -1.91 -9.03 -24.11
CA ALA A 378 -2.35 -9.99 -23.12
C ALA A 378 -2.48 -9.36 -21.74
N ILE A 379 -3.16 -10.05 -20.83
CA ILE A 379 -3.30 -9.64 -19.43
C ILE A 379 -2.67 -10.69 -18.52
N LEU A 380 -1.88 -10.24 -17.56
CA LEU A 380 -1.29 -11.06 -16.51
C LEU A 380 -1.60 -10.45 -15.14
N THR A 381 -2.44 -11.11 -14.35
CA THR A 381 -2.90 -10.62 -13.05
C THR A 381 -2.69 -11.66 -11.94
N ILE A 382 -2.74 -11.23 -10.69
CA ILE A 382 -2.80 -12.08 -9.50
C ILE A 382 -4.20 -12.11 -8.88
N ASN A 383 -5.23 -11.70 -9.62
CA ASN A 383 -6.58 -11.64 -9.11
C ASN A 383 -7.16 -13.04 -8.82
N GLU A 384 -7.55 -13.27 -7.57
CA GLU A 384 -8.08 -14.55 -7.10
C GLU A 384 -9.46 -14.92 -7.66
N ALA A 385 -10.16 -13.97 -8.28
CA ALA A 385 -11.47 -14.23 -8.88
C ALA A 385 -11.37 -15.08 -10.17
N GLY A 386 -10.17 -15.30 -10.72
CA GLY A 386 -9.96 -16.13 -11.90
C GLY A 386 -9.85 -15.33 -13.21
N ALA A 387 -9.27 -15.95 -14.24
CA ALA A 387 -9.11 -15.31 -15.55
C ALA A 387 -10.47 -15.01 -16.23
N ILE A 388 -11.49 -15.85 -16.00
CA ILE A 388 -12.85 -15.64 -16.52
C ILE A 388 -13.49 -14.37 -15.92
N ALA A 389 -13.30 -14.10 -14.63
CA ALA A 389 -13.86 -12.91 -13.99
C ALA A 389 -13.26 -11.63 -14.56
N VAL A 390 -11.93 -11.62 -14.73
CA VAL A 390 -11.20 -10.51 -15.36
C VAL A 390 -11.68 -10.30 -16.79
N LEU A 391 -11.79 -11.37 -17.58
CA LEU A 391 -12.33 -11.32 -18.94
C LEU A 391 -13.74 -10.72 -18.98
N ASN A 392 -14.64 -11.15 -18.11
CA ASN A 392 -16.01 -10.65 -18.07
C ASN A 392 -16.06 -9.16 -17.73
N ILE A 393 -15.21 -8.66 -16.84
CA ILE A 393 -15.12 -7.23 -16.54
C ILE A 393 -14.61 -6.43 -17.74
N LEU A 394 -13.65 -6.97 -18.50
CA LEU A 394 -13.20 -6.36 -19.75
C LEU A 394 -14.29 -6.38 -20.84
N MET A 395 -15.10 -7.43 -20.90
CA MET A 395 -16.25 -7.52 -21.80
C MET A 395 -17.33 -6.49 -21.43
N MET A 396 -17.57 -6.26 -20.14
CA MET A 396 -18.50 -5.22 -19.68
C MET A 396 -18.11 -3.83 -20.18
N ALA A 397 -16.80 -3.54 -20.24
CA ALA A 397 -16.24 -2.29 -20.75
C ALA A 397 -15.93 -2.29 -22.25
N ASP A 398 -16.27 -3.36 -22.98
CA ASP A 398 -15.93 -3.53 -24.40
C ASP A 398 -14.43 -3.35 -24.71
N LEU A 399 -13.58 -3.80 -23.79
CA LEU A 399 -12.11 -3.80 -23.91
C LEU A 399 -11.56 -5.18 -24.31
N ALA A 400 -12.29 -6.26 -24.01
CA ALA A 400 -11.82 -7.63 -24.24
C ALA A 400 -11.39 -7.90 -25.70
N LYS A 401 -12.04 -7.26 -26.68
CA LYS A 401 -11.74 -7.42 -28.11
C LYS A 401 -10.32 -6.99 -28.52
N HIS A 402 -9.57 -6.31 -27.67
CA HIS A 402 -8.19 -5.91 -27.96
C HIS A 402 -7.15 -6.93 -27.48
N PHE A 403 -7.55 -7.91 -26.67
CA PHE A 403 -6.64 -8.89 -26.07
C PHE A 403 -6.76 -10.25 -26.73
N SER A 404 -5.64 -10.97 -26.79
CA SER A 404 -5.57 -12.36 -27.28
C SER A 404 -5.62 -13.37 -26.15
N ALA A 405 -5.22 -13.00 -24.93
CA ALA A 405 -5.26 -13.87 -23.75
C ALA A 405 -5.37 -13.09 -22.43
N VAL A 406 -5.91 -13.76 -21.41
CA VAL A 406 -5.93 -13.32 -20.01
C VAL A 406 -5.46 -14.47 -19.13
N TRP A 407 -4.49 -14.21 -18.27
CA TRP A 407 -3.88 -15.16 -17.36
C TRP A 407 -3.99 -14.66 -15.93
N THR A 408 -4.25 -15.56 -14.98
CA THR A 408 -4.12 -15.28 -13.54
C THR A 408 -3.21 -16.28 -12.85
N LEU A 409 -2.34 -15.80 -11.96
CA LEU A 409 -1.43 -16.63 -11.18
C LEU A 409 -2.02 -17.08 -9.84
N SER A 410 -3.26 -16.66 -9.52
CA SER A 410 -3.89 -16.91 -8.22
C SER A 410 -5.32 -17.47 -8.35
N ALA A 411 -5.63 -18.14 -9.47
CA ALA A 411 -6.91 -18.83 -9.60
C ALA A 411 -7.12 -19.83 -8.45
N ARG A 412 -8.36 -19.92 -7.96
CA ARG A 412 -8.72 -20.93 -6.97
C ARG A 412 -8.66 -22.32 -7.58
N VAL A 413 -8.38 -23.32 -6.75
CA VAL A 413 -8.35 -24.72 -7.18
C VAL A 413 -9.66 -25.09 -7.89
N GLY A 414 -9.54 -25.60 -9.12
CA GLY A 414 -10.67 -25.99 -9.96
C GLY A 414 -11.23 -24.88 -10.86
N GLN A 415 -10.75 -23.64 -10.74
CA GLN A 415 -11.04 -22.58 -11.71
C GLN A 415 -9.96 -22.54 -12.81
N PRO A 416 -10.33 -22.20 -14.06
CA PRO A 416 -9.34 -21.93 -15.10
C PRO A 416 -8.48 -20.70 -14.75
N ASP A 417 -7.17 -20.87 -14.89
CA ASP A 417 -6.15 -19.84 -14.69
C ASP A 417 -5.78 -19.12 -16.01
N GLY A 418 -6.27 -19.61 -17.15
CA GLY A 418 -6.09 -18.96 -18.44
C GLY A 418 -7.37 -18.97 -19.31
N VAL A 419 -7.57 -17.88 -20.05
CA VAL A 419 -8.49 -17.81 -21.19
C VAL A 419 -7.79 -17.18 -22.39
N TYR A 420 -8.12 -17.64 -23.60
CA TYR A 420 -7.55 -17.16 -24.85
C TYR A 420 -8.63 -17.04 -25.92
N ARG A 421 -8.35 -16.23 -26.95
CA ARG A 421 -9.28 -15.96 -28.04
C ARG A 421 -8.91 -16.75 -29.29
N THR A 422 -9.91 -17.39 -29.91
CA THR A 422 -9.82 -18.05 -31.22
C THR A 422 -10.92 -17.49 -32.12
N GLY A 423 -10.55 -16.61 -33.06
CA GLY A 423 -11.52 -15.83 -33.85
C GLY A 423 -12.39 -14.95 -32.95
N HIS A 424 -13.70 -15.23 -32.93
CA HIS A 424 -14.67 -14.50 -32.09
C HIS A 424 -15.00 -15.21 -30.76
N GLU A 425 -14.46 -16.40 -30.53
CA GLU A 425 -14.74 -17.20 -29.35
C GLU A 425 -13.62 -17.10 -28.31
N TRP A 426 -14.00 -17.12 -27.03
CA TRP A 426 -13.07 -17.25 -25.91
C TRP A 426 -13.11 -18.66 -25.35
N ARG A 427 -11.94 -19.23 -25.06
CA ARG A 427 -11.77 -20.59 -24.56
C ARG A 427 -10.91 -20.59 -23.31
N THR A 428 -11.20 -21.50 -22.39
CA THR A 428 -10.41 -21.72 -21.19
C THR A 428 -9.24 -22.66 -21.48
N PHE A 429 -8.17 -22.52 -20.70
CA PHE A 429 -7.06 -23.48 -20.68
C PHE A 429 -6.40 -23.48 -19.29
N THR A 430 -5.45 -24.38 -19.09
CA THR A 430 -4.63 -24.43 -17.88
C THR A 430 -3.23 -23.90 -18.19
N LEU A 431 -2.74 -22.97 -17.38
CA LEU A 431 -1.39 -22.42 -17.53
C LEU A 431 -0.33 -23.53 -17.37
N PRO A 432 0.81 -23.43 -18.08
CA PRO A 432 1.87 -24.44 -18.00
C PRO A 432 2.64 -24.41 -16.67
N VAL A 433 2.41 -23.40 -15.82
CA VAL A 433 3.10 -23.21 -14.54
C VAL A 433 2.24 -23.74 -13.40
N ARG A 434 2.68 -24.83 -12.74
CA ARG A 434 1.89 -25.54 -11.72
C ARG A 434 2.48 -25.51 -10.30
N GLU A 435 3.69 -25.01 -10.11
CA GLU A 435 4.38 -25.03 -8.82
C GLU A 435 4.33 -23.68 -8.09
N ALA A 436 4.52 -23.71 -6.76
CA ALA A 436 4.42 -22.55 -5.88
C ALA A 436 5.39 -21.41 -6.25
N ASP A 437 6.51 -21.74 -6.87
CA ASP A 437 7.56 -20.80 -7.29
C ASP A 437 7.20 -20.03 -8.58
N GLY A 438 6.09 -20.40 -9.22
CA GLY A 438 5.60 -19.82 -10.47
C GLY A 438 4.77 -18.54 -10.35
N ARG A 439 4.70 -17.93 -9.16
CA ARG A 439 3.83 -16.76 -8.91
C ARG A 439 4.47 -15.42 -9.29
N HIS A 440 5.72 -15.41 -9.72
CA HIS A 440 6.42 -14.20 -10.15
C HIS A 440 6.22 -13.93 -11.65
N LYS A 441 6.04 -12.66 -12.02
CA LYS A 441 5.87 -12.25 -13.42
C LYS A 441 7.11 -12.59 -14.27
N SER A 442 8.32 -12.53 -13.71
CA SER A 442 9.56 -12.96 -14.38
C SER A 442 9.53 -14.44 -14.77
N SER A 443 9.12 -15.34 -13.87
CA SER A 443 8.96 -16.78 -14.15
C SER A 443 7.95 -17.04 -15.27
N VAL A 444 6.89 -16.22 -15.34
CA VAL A 444 5.92 -16.25 -16.45
C VAL A 444 6.58 -15.88 -17.77
N LEU A 445 7.36 -14.80 -17.82
CA LEU A 445 8.08 -14.39 -19.03
C LEU A 445 9.05 -15.49 -19.51
N GLN A 446 9.80 -16.10 -18.61
CA GLN A 446 10.72 -17.19 -18.94
C GLN A 446 9.97 -18.43 -19.48
N SER A 447 8.87 -18.81 -18.82
CA SER A 447 8.01 -19.92 -19.27
C SER A 447 7.40 -19.62 -20.64
N LEU A 448 6.97 -18.38 -20.85
CA LEU A 448 6.39 -17.91 -22.11
C LEU A 448 7.40 -18.01 -23.26
N LEU A 449 8.63 -17.53 -23.06
CA LEU A 449 9.68 -17.60 -24.08
C LEU A 449 10.08 -19.04 -24.40
N SER A 450 10.06 -19.92 -23.39
CA SER A 450 10.39 -21.34 -23.58
C SER A 450 9.28 -22.13 -24.29
N CYS A 451 8.02 -21.74 -24.11
CA CYS A 451 6.87 -22.43 -24.68
C CYS A 451 5.70 -21.47 -24.99
N PRO A 452 5.80 -20.64 -26.07
CA PRO A 452 4.77 -19.65 -26.39
C PRO A 452 3.38 -20.26 -26.59
N SER A 453 3.30 -21.45 -27.21
CA SER A 453 2.04 -22.18 -27.44
C SER A 453 1.36 -22.66 -26.15
N GLY A 454 2.10 -22.78 -25.04
CA GLY A 454 1.53 -23.10 -23.74
C GLY A 454 0.74 -21.94 -23.13
N TRP A 455 1.06 -20.70 -23.51
CA TRP A 455 0.43 -19.48 -23.03
C TRP A 455 -0.56 -18.88 -24.03
N PHE A 456 -0.37 -19.19 -25.31
CA PHE A 456 -1.24 -18.82 -26.44
C PHE A 456 -1.63 -20.08 -27.24
N PRO A 457 -2.57 -20.92 -26.74
CA PRO A 457 -2.91 -22.18 -27.37
C PRO A 457 -3.47 -22.05 -28.80
N GLN A 458 -4.00 -20.87 -29.18
CA GLN A 458 -4.49 -20.62 -30.53
C GLN A 458 -3.40 -20.72 -31.61
N ILE A 459 -2.13 -20.55 -31.25
CA ILE A 459 -1.01 -20.67 -32.18
C ILE A 459 -0.94 -22.07 -32.80
N SER A 460 -1.34 -23.11 -32.06
CA SER A 460 -1.32 -24.49 -32.57
C SER A 460 -2.48 -24.83 -33.51
N GLY A 461 -3.47 -23.95 -33.67
CA GLY A 461 -4.70 -24.17 -34.44
C GLY A 461 -4.59 -23.94 -35.95
N GLY A 462 -3.57 -23.21 -36.41
CA GLY A 462 -3.14 -23.12 -37.81
C GLY A 462 -4.11 -22.46 -38.81
N CYS A 463 -5.13 -21.71 -38.39
CA CYS A 463 -6.10 -21.11 -39.33
C CYS A 463 -6.33 -19.59 -39.10
N GLY A 464 -6.07 -18.76 -40.12
CA GLY A 464 -6.53 -17.36 -40.18
C GLY A 464 -5.64 -16.34 -39.45
N GLU A 465 -6.24 -15.44 -38.66
CA GLU A 465 -5.52 -14.43 -37.85
C GLU A 465 -4.50 -15.07 -36.89
N GLU A 466 -4.75 -16.33 -36.49
CA GLU A 466 -3.87 -17.16 -35.68
C GLU A 466 -2.48 -17.35 -36.33
N ALA A 467 -2.40 -17.36 -37.66
CA ALA A 467 -1.12 -17.47 -38.38
C ALA A 467 -0.28 -16.18 -38.28
N ILE A 468 -0.90 -15.02 -38.04
CA ILE A 468 -0.17 -13.77 -37.79
C ILE A 468 0.42 -13.80 -36.37
N GLU A 469 -0.38 -14.23 -35.39
CA GLU A 469 0.09 -14.37 -34.00
C GLU A 469 1.22 -15.40 -33.90
N GLU A 470 1.11 -16.55 -34.59
CA GLU A 470 2.18 -17.55 -34.67
C GLU A 470 3.49 -16.95 -35.19
N ARG A 471 3.43 -16.15 -36.26
CA ARG A 471 4.63 -15.50 -36.82
C ARG A 471 5.23 -14.45 -35.90
N LEU A 472 4.40 -13.73 -35.14
CA LEU A 472 4.87 -12.75 -34.17
C LEU A 472 5.52 -13.43 -32.95
N LEU A 473 4.97 -14.56 -32.50
CA LEU A 473 5.39 -15.18 -31.23
C LEU A 473 6.44 -16.29 -31.39
N SER A 474 6.65 -16.83 -32.60
CA SER A 474 7.64 -17.89 -32.87
C SER A 474 9.11 -17.47 -32.77
N GLY A 475 9.38 -16.16 -32.74
CA GLY A 475 10.71 -15.58 -32.56
C GLY A 475 10.79 -14.61 -31.38
N LEU A 476 9.86 -14.71 -30.44
CA LEU A 476 9.77 -13.77 -29.32
C LEU A 476 11.01 -13.89 -28.43
N SER A 477 11.64 -12.77 -28.12
CA SER A 477 12.68 -12.63 -27.09
C SER A 477 12.26 -11.57 -26.04
N LEU A 478 13.03 -11.44 -24.95
CA LEU A 478 12.69 -10.51 -23.85
C LEU A 478 12.57 -9.06 -24.33
N GLU A 479 13.43 -8.65 -25.27
CA GLU A 479 13.42 -7.31 -25.84
C GLU A 479 12.17 -7.04 -26.70
N ASN A 480 11.44 -8.07 -27.14
CA ASN A 480 10.18 -7.89 -27.87
C ASN A 480 8.96 -7.75 -26.95
N ILE A 481 9.13 -7.86 -25.63
CA ILE A 481 8.03 -7.82 -24.65
C ILE A 481 8.04 -6.50 -23.89
N VAL A 482 6.88 -5.85 -23.78
CA VAL A 482 6.64 -4.74 -22.85
C VAL A 482 5.70 -5.21 -21.75
N LEU A 483 6.10 -5.04 -20.49
CA LEU A 483 5.23 -5.24 -19.35
C LEU A 483 4.68 -3.90 -18.83
N VAL A 484 3.36 -3.73 -18.84
CA VAL A 484 2.67 -2.59 -18.27
C VAL A 484 2.13 -2.99 -16.90
N ASP A 485 2.74 -2.47 -15.84
CA ASP A 485 2.48 -2.89 -14.47
C ASP A 485 2.20 -1.68 -13.58
N ASP A 486 1.54 -1.89 -12.45
CA ASP A 486 1.52 -0.87 -11.41
C ASP A 486 2.91 -0.74 -10.76
N ALA A 487 3.22 0.43 -10.22
CA ALA A 487 4.53 0.68 -9.61
C ALA A 487 4.76 -0.09 -8.28
N ARG A 488 3.80 -0.90 -7.82
CA ARG A 488 3.78 -1.48 -6.47
C ARG A 488 4.29 -2.90 -6.44
N SER A 489 4.21 -3.64 -7.53
CA SER A 489 4.66 -5.03 -7.55
C SER A 489 6.20 -5.07 -7.46
N PRO A 490 6.80 -5.45 -6.31
CA PRO A 490 8.26 -5.60 -6.21
C PRO A 490 8.77 -6.74 -7.10
N SER A 491 7.85 -7.52 -7.70
CA SER A 491 8.13 -8.67 -8.55
C SER A 491 8.97 -8.37 -9.82
N LEU A 492 9.22 -7.10 -10.14
CA LEU A 492 10.08 -6.68 -11.26
C LEU A 492 11.43 -6.08 -10.84
N LEU A 493 11.69 -5.98 -9.54
CA LEU A 493 12.88 -5.33 -8.98
C LEU A 493 13.59 -6.21 -7.94
N LEU A 494 13.36 -7.51 -7.92
CA LEU A 494 14.17 -8.40 -7.10
C LEU A 494 15.58 -8.42 -7.68
N GLU A 495 16.46 -7.63 -7.07
CA GLU A 495 17.87 -7.44 -7.45
C GLU A 495 18.69 -8.74 -7.41
N ASP A 496 18.15 -9.81 -6.81
CA ASP A 496 18.90 -11.05 -6.56
C ASP A 496 18.90 -12.05 -7.75
N ASP A 497 17.98 -11.93 -8.72
CA ASP A 497 17.93 -12.77 -9.93
C ASP A 497 17.94 -11.90 -11.21
N GLU A 498 19.08 -11.26 -11.49
CA GLU A 498 19.29 -10.34 -12.64
C GLU A 498 18.97 -10.96 -14.01
N GLU A 499 18.91 -12.29 -14.14
CA GLU A 499 18.88 -12.98 -15.44
C GLU A 499 17.54 -12.85 -16.20
N TYR A 500 16.42 -12.57 -15.52
CA TYR A 500 15.08 -12.60 -16.14
C TYR A 500 14.19 -11.39 -15.83
N GLU A 501 14.80 -10.23 -15.62
CA GLU A 501 14.06 -8.99 -15.49
C GLU A 501 13.50 -8.53 -16.86
N ALA A 502 12.26 -8.01 -16.87
CA ALA A 502 11.69 -7.42 -18.08
C ALA A 502 12.56 -6.26 -18.58
N LEU A 503 13.05 -6.37 -19.82
CA LEU A 503 13.91 -5.35 -20.43
C LEU A 503 13.14 -4.07 -20.74
N ARG A 504 11.85 -4.17 -21.07
CA ARG A 504 10.98 -3.02 -21.32
C ARG A 504 9.77 -3.08 -20.40
N HIS A 505 9.53 -2.01 -19.65
CA HIS A 505 8.35 -1.93 -18.80
C HIS A 505 7.79 -0.52 -18.71
N CYS A 506 6.48 -0.44 -18.51
CA CYS A 506 5.74 0.79 -18.27
C CYS A 506 5.16 0.73 -16.87
N ARG A 507 5.58 1.63 -15.97
CA ARG A 507 5.03 1.73 -14.62
C ARG A 507 3.87 2.69 -14.62
N VAL A 508 2.69 2.17 -14.32
CA VAL A 508 1.49 2.97 -14.10
C VAL A 508 1.58 3.58 -12.71
N ALA A 509 1.40 4.89 -12.67
CA ALA A 509 1.26 5.66 -11.45
C ALA A 509 0.17 5.10 -10.54
N SER A 510 0.43 5.07 -9.24
CA SER A 510 -0.59 4.83 -8.23
C SER A 510 -0.75 6.07 -7.36
N TYR A 511 -1.97 6.37 -6.94
CA TYR A 511 -2.35 7.53 -6.14
C TYR A 511 -3.47 7.15 -5.18
N ASP A 512 -3.69 7.97 -4.16
CA ASP A 512 -4.82 7.81 -3.24
C ASP A 512 -5.72 9.02 -3.33
N ASP A 513 -7.03 8.78 -3.38
CA ASP A 513 -8.00 9.86 -3.38
C ASP A 513 -9.40 9.40 -2.97
N GLU A 514 -10.30 10.36 -2.73
CA GLU A 514 -11.72 10.07 -2.63
C GLU A 514 -12.23 9.57 -3.97
N TYR A 515 -12.83 8.38 -3.94
CA TYR A 515 -13.39 7.75 -5.11
C TYR A 515 -14.88 7.57 -4.98
N ARG A 516 -15.62 8.49 -5.60
CA ARG A 516 -17.08 8.43 -5.71
C ARG A 516 -17.71 8.28 -4.32
N ASP A 517 -18.55 7.27 -4.13
CA ASP A 517 -19.22 6.92 -2.88
C ASP A 517 -18.43 5.91 -2.03
N GLN A 518 -17.24 5.49 -2.46
CA GLN A 518 -16.40 4.52 -1.73
C GLN A 518 -15.50 5.19 -0.68
N GLY A 519 -15.49 6.53 -0.65
CA GLY A 519 -14.59 7.29 0.21
C GLY A 519 -13.15 7.23 -0.28
N LEU A 520 -12.19 7.40 0.62
CA LEU A 520 -10.77 7.39 0.31
C LEU A 520 -10.30 5.98 -0.09
N LEU A 521 -9.98 5.80 -1.37
CA LEU A 521 -9.31 4.60 -1.88
C LEU A 521 -7.82 4.85 -2.00
N TRP A 522 -7.06 3.79 -1.74
CA TRP A 522 -5.61 3.82 -1.77
C TRP A 522 -5.11 2.94 -2.90
N HIS A 523 -4.00 3.36 -3.49
CA HIS A 523 -3.41 2.72 -4.65
C HIS A 523 -4.38 2.60 -5.83
N MET A 524 -5.21 3.62 -5.99
CA MET A 524 -5.86 3.80 -7.27
C MET A 524 -4.77 4.00 -8.31
N GLY A 525 -4.98 3.52 -9.52
CA GLY A 525 -4.04 3.71 -10.61
C GLY A 525 -4.79 3.80 -11.91
N GLY A 526 -4.27 3.13 -12.93
CA GLY A 526 -4.88 3.05 -14.23
C GLY A 526 -4.19 3.93 -15.26
N LEU A 527 -3.94 3.37 -16.44
CA LEU A 527 -3.48 4.12 -17.60
C LEU A 527 -4.46 5.24 -17.92
N GLY A 528 -3.96 6.48 -18.02
CA GLY A 528 -4.79 7.64 -18.25
C GLY A 528 -5.90 7.76 -17.21
N ALA A 529 -5.60 7.56 -15.93
CA ALA A 529 -6.55 7.73 -14.83
C ALA A 529 -6.69 9.20 -14.38
N ARG A 530 -5.61 9.97 -14.48
CA ARG A 530 -5.54 11.40 -14.17
C ARG A 530 -4.72 12.12 -15.22
N SER A 531 -5.11 13.36 -15.54
CA SER A 531 -4.26 14.26 -16.31
C SER A 531 -3.32 15.00 -15.36
N ALA A 532 -2.12 15.33 -15.82
CA ALA A 532 -1.17 16.15 -15.05
C ALA A 532 -1.69 17.58 -14.80
N GLU A 533 -2.67 18.03 -15.57
CA GLU A 533 -3.25 19.38 -15.48
C GLU A 533 -4.37 19.46 -14.43
N ALA A 534 -4.99 18.34 -14.04
CA ALA A 534 -6.05 18.31 -13.04
C ALA A 534 -5.55 18.48 -11.58
N SER A 535 -4.24 18.66 -11.36
CA SER A 535 -3.66 18.81 -10.01
C SER A 535 -3.92 20.16 -9.34
N ASP A 536 -4.17 21.18 -10.15
CA ASP A 536 -4.11 22.57 -9.72
C ASP A 536 -5.49 23.14 -9.34
N SER A 537 -6.53 22.30 -9.35
CA SER A 537 -7.91 22.60 -8.95
C SER A 537 -8.32 21.85 -7.70
#